data_AF-A0AAV6D957-F1
#
_entry.id   AF-A0AAV6D957-F1
#
_cell.length_a   1.000
_cell.length_b   1.000
_cell.length_c   1.000
_cell.angle_alpha   90.00
_cell.angle_beta   90.00
_cell.angle_gamma   90.00
#
_symmetry.space_group_name_H-M   'P 1'
#
loop_
_entity.id
_entity.type
_entity.pdbx_description
1 polymer ?
#
loop_
_entity_poly.entity_id
_entity_poly.type
_entity_poly.pdbx_seq_one_letter_code
_entity_poly.pdbx_strand_id
1 'polypeptide(L)' 'MAEGYCVKCKAKREIANGVEETMKNGRKAIKGKCPTCGTVMFKILGGKAAPAPTTPPATS' A
#
# COMPACT_ATOMS: atom_id res chain seq x y z
N MET A 1 2.88 4.65 9.26
CA MET A 1 3.43 3.75 8.23
C MET A 1 2.40 2.67 7.89
N ALA A 2 2.27 2.29 6.62
CA ALA A 2 1.30 1.27 6.22
C ALA A 2 1.83 -0.13 6.54
N GLU A 3 1.16 -0.87 7.43
CA GLU A 3 1.57 -2.23 7.80
C GLU A 3 0.86 -3.29 6.95
N GLY A 4 1.61 -4.11 6.21
CA GLY A 4 1.12 -5.19 5.37
C GLY A 4 1.41 -6.57 5.96
N TYR A 5 0.63 -7.57 5.58
CA TYR A 5 0.98 -8.96 5.89
C TYR A 5 1.86 -9.52 4.78
N CYS A 6 3.08 -9.93 5.13
CA CYS A 6 3.96 -10.56 4.18
C CYS A 6 3.73 -12.07 4.19
N VAL A 7 3.21 -12.61 3.08
CA VAL A 7 2.98 -14.06 2.95
C VAL A 7 4.28 -14.89 2.96
N LYS A 8 5.40 -14.27 2.54
CA LYS A 8 6.72 -14.90 2.52
C LYS A 8 7.28 -15.01 3.95
N CYS A 9 7.15 -13.94 4.74
CA CYS A 9 7.59 -13.92 6.13
C CYS A 9 6.54 -14.45 7.12
N LYS A 10 5.30 -14.70 6.65
CA LYS A 10 4.13 -15.05 7.46
C LYS A 10 3.94 -14.15 8.69
N ALA A 11 4.24 -12.86 8.52
CA ALA A 11 4.23 -11.89 9.60
C ALA A 11 3.72 -10.54 9.10
N LYS A 12 3.15 -9.75 10.02
CA LYS A 12 2.87 -8.33 9.76
C LYS A 12 4.18 -7.55 9.76
N ARG A 13 4.36 -6.72 8.74
CA ARG A 13 5.55 -5.90 8.51
C ARG A 13 5.13 -4.56 7.92
N GLU A 14 5.95 -3.55 8.07
CA GLU A 14 5.77 -2.32 7.31
C GLU A 14 5.92 -2.56 5.80
N ILE A 15 5.12 -1.84 5.02
CA ILE A 15 5.22 -1.80 3.57
C ILE A 15 6.25 -0.73 3.21
N ALA A 16 7.41 -1.17 2.73
CA ALA A 16 8.43 -0.29 2.17
C ALA A 16 8.01 0.15 0.77
N ASN A 17 8.26 1.42 0.43
CA ASN A 17 7.86 2.01 -0.85
C ASN A 17 6.35 1.82 -1.15
N GLY A 18 5.51 2.00 -0.12
CA GLY A 18 4.06 1.91 -0.25
C GLY A 18 3.51 3.10 -1.04
N VAL A 19 3.00 2.83 -2.24
CA VAL A 19 2.33 3.80 -3.11
C VAL A 19 0.82 3.56 -3.04
N GLU A 20 0.04 4.61 -2.78
CA GLU A 20 -1.41 4.56 -2.88
C GLU A 20 -1.84 4.46 -4.34
N GLU A 21 -2.59 3.42 -4.67
CA GLU A 21 -3.19 3.21 -5.98
C GLU A 21 -4.70 2.97 -5.80
N THR A 22 -5.51 3.62 -6.63
CA THR A 22 -6.96 3.39 -6.63
C THR A 22 -7.26 2.28 -7.64
N MET A 23 -7.78 1.16 -7.14
CA MET A 23 -8.18 0.06 -8.01
C MET A 23 -9.38 0.44 -8.88
N LYS A 24 -9.53 -0.26 -10.01
CA LYS A 24 -10.64 -0.06 -10.97
C LYS A 24 -12.04 -0.16 -10.33
N ASN A 25 -12.15 -0.81 -9.18
CA ASN A 25 -13.39 -0.95 -8.40
C ASN A 25 -13.64 0.20 -7.40
N GLY A 26 -12.95 1.34 -7.55
CA GLY A 26 -13.07 2.52 -6.69
C GLY A 26 -12.48 2.37 -5.28
N ARG A 27 -11.79 1.26 -5.00
CA ARG A 27 -11.19 0.99 -3.68
C ARG A 27 -9.73 1.44 -3.65
N LYS A 28 -9.34 2.13 -2.58
CA LYS A 28 -7.94 2.50 -2.32
C LYS A 28 -7.15 1.29 -1.84
N ALA A 29 -5.95 1.12 -2.38
CA ALA A 29 -4.98 0.15 -1.91
C ALA A 29 -3.59 0.79 -1.86
N ILE A 30 -2.72 0.29 -0.98
CA ILE A 30 -1.31 0.62 -0.94
C ILE A 30 -0.54 -0.54 -1.53
N LYS A 31 0.20 -0.29 -2.60
CA LYS A 31 1.12 -1.24 -3.22
C LYS A 31 2.54 -0.90 -2.77
N GLY A 32 3.23 -1.84 -2.15
CA GLY A 32 4.65 -1.67 -1.87
C GLY A 32 5.37 -3.01 -1.74
N LYS A 33 6.45 -3.05 -0.97
CA LYS A 33 7.33 -4.22 -0.86
C LYS A 33 7.65 -4.55 0.59
N CYS A 34 7.99 -5.81 0.84
CA CYS A 34 8.54 -6.23 2.11
C CYS A 34 9.97 -5.69 2.27
N PRO A 35 10.28 -4.94 3.35
CA PRO A 35 11.66 -4.54 3.63
C PRO A 35 12.57 -5.73 3.92
N THR A 36 12.00 -6.83 4.42
CA THR A 36 12.75 -8.03 4.81
C THR A 36 13.08 -8.96 3.64
N CYS A 37 12.11 -9.22 2.76
CA CYS A 37 12.24 -10.24 1.71
C CYS A 37 12.00 -9.70 0.29
N GLY A 38 11.75 -8.40 0.14
CA GLY A 38 11.50 -7.75 -1.15
C GLY A 38 10.19 -8.12 -1.85
N THR A 39 9.40 -9.05 -1.30
CA THR A 39 8.15 -9.51 -1.91
C THR A 39 7.14 -8.37 -1.99
N VAL A 40 6.49 -8.23 -3.14
CA VAL A 40 5.45 -7.22 -3.36
C VAL A 40 4.27 -7.51 -2.42
N MET A 41 3.85 -6.47 -1.70
CA MET A 41 2.74 -6.51 -0.76
C MET A 41 1.67 -5.50 -1.16
N PHE A 42 0.42 -5.87 -0.96
CA PHE A 42 -0.72 -5.01 -1.20
C PHE A 42 -1.55 -4.90 0.08
N LYS A 43 -1.92 -3.68 0.46
CA LYS A 43 -2.83 -3.42 1.57
C LYS A 43 -4.05 -2.67 1.08
N ILE A 44 -5.20 -3.33 1.13
CA ILE A 44 -6.48 -2.72 0.78
C ILE A 44 -6.91 -1.84 1.96
N LEU A 45 -7.11 -0.54 1.73
CA LEU A 45 -7.57 0.42 2.73
C LEU A 45 -9.11 0.38 2.84
N GLY A 46 -9.68 -0.81 3.01
CA GLY A 46 -11.12 -1.03 3.03
C GLY A 46 -11.77 -0.44 4.29
N GLY A 47 -12.49 0.67 4.13
CA GLY A 47 -13.30 1.28 5.18
C GLY A 47 -13.91 2.58 4.69
N LYS A 48 -15.18 2.82 5.01
CA LYS A 48 -15.98 3.98 4.61
C LYS A 48 -15.41 5.29 5.19
N ALA A 49 -14.32 5.82 4.62
CA ALA A 49 -13.87 7.20 4.88
C ALA A 49 -12.82 7.66 3.86
N ALA A 50 -13.17 8.78 3.22
CA ALA A 50 -12.31 9.79 2.58
C ALA A 50 -11.46 9.38 1.36
N PRO A 51 -11.77 9.91 0.16
CA PRO A 51 -10.83 9.96 -0.95
C PRO A 51 -9.72 10.96 -0.60
N ALA A 52 -8.67 10.55 0.11
CA ALA A 52 -7.48 11.40 0.26
C ALA A 52 -6.83 11.58 -1.13
N PRO A 53 -6.52 12.81 -1.54
CA PRO A 53 -6.28 13.17 -2.93
C PRO A 53 -5.01 12.52 -3.45
N THR A 54 -5.09 12.10 -4.71
CA THR A 54 -3.98 12.03 -5.65
C THR A 54 -3.16 13.30 -5.55
N THR A 55 -2.08 13.28 -4.77
CA THR A 55 -0.98 14.22 -4.97
C THR A 55 -0.02 13.49 -5.90
N PRO A 56 -0.05 13.74 -7.23
CA PRO A 56 1.11 13.39 -8.03
C PRO A 56 2.32 14.07 -7.37
N PRO A 57 3.46 13.38 -7.17
CA PRO A 57 4.66 14.08 -6.75
C PRO A 57 4.93 15.12 -7.82
N ALA A 58 4.92 16.38 -7.42
CA ALA A 58 5.34 17.48 -8.27
C ALA A 58 6.80 17.22 -8.65
N THR A 59 7.01 16.71 -9.86
CA THR A 59 8.31 16.70 -10.52
C THR A 59 8.65 18.16 -10.82
N SER A 60 9.77 18.62 -10.26
CA SER A 60 10.36 19.94 -10.54
C SER A 60 11.02 19.98 -11.91
#